data_AF-A0A8T2CRH2-F1
#
_entry.id   AF-A0A8T2CRH2-F1
#
_cell.length_a   1.000
_cell.length_b   1.000
_cell.length_c   1.000
_cell.angle_alpha   90.00
_cell.angle_beta   90.00
_cell.angle_gamma   90.00
#
_symmetry.space_group_name_H-M   'P 1'
#
loop_
_entity.id
_entity.type
_entity.pdbx_description
1 polymer ?
#
loop_
_entity_poly.entity_id
_entity_poly.type
_entity_poly.pdbx_seq_one_letter_code
_entity_poly.pdbx_strand_id
1 'polypeptide(L)'
;MMHMTFYWGIKATILFDFWKTDSWLSYILTLIACFVFSAFYQYLENRRIQFKSLSSSRRAPPPPRSSSGVSAPLIPKSGTRSAAKAASVLLFGVNAAIGYLLMLAAMSFNGGVFIAIVVGLTAGYAVFRSDDGGADTATDDPCPCA
;
A
#
# COMPACT_ATOMS: atom_id res chain seq x y z
N MET A 1 7.44 13.21 -30.35
CA MET A 1 8.89 13.37 -30.09
C MET A 1 9.13 12.92 -28.65
N MET A 2 10.12 12.07 -28.40
CA MET A 2 10.41 11.54 -27.06
C MET A 2 11.03 12.65 -26.21
N HIS A 3 10.25 13.21 -25.28
CA HIS A 3 10.77 14.14 -24.29
C HIS A 3 11.61 13.36 -23.28
N MET A 4 12.90 13.70 -23.20
CA MET A 4 13.85 13.16 -22.20
C MET A 4 13.87 14.02 -20.92
N THR A 5 13.00 15.02 -20.85
CA THR A 5 12.88 15.99 -19.75
C THR A 5 11.43 16.13 -19.34
N PHE A 6 11.20 16.52 -18.08
CA PHE A 6 9.85 16.76 -17.58
C PHE A 6 9.13 17.78 -18.46
N TYR A 7 7.94 17.42 -18.93
CA TYR A 7 7.08 18.33 -19.69
C TYR A 7 5.75 18.54 -18.97
N TRP A 8 5.23 19.75 -19.11
CA TRP A 8 3.90 20.15 -18.64
C TRP A 8 2.97 20.20 -19.86
N GLY A 9 2.45 19.03 -20.23
CA GLY A 9 1.59 18.86 -21.41
C GLY A 9 0.40 17.97 -21.10
N ILE A 10 -0.73 18.31 -21.74
CA ILE A 10 -2.04 17.68 -21.54
C ILE A 10 -2.16 16.35 -22.33
N LYS A 11 -1.36 16.21 -23.39
CA LYS A 11 -1.37 15.05 -24.28
C LYS A 11 -0.35 14.02 -23.80
N ALA A 12 -0.78 13.11 -22.92
CA ALA A 12 0.06 12.04 -22.39
C ALA A 12 -0.57 10.66 -22.64
N THR A 13 0.15 9.81 -23.38
CA THR A 13 -0.13 8.37 -23.51
C THR A 13 0.57 7.65 -22.37
N ILE A 14 -0.16 7.34 -21.30
CA ILE A 14 0.46 6.96 -20.02
C ILE A 14 0.81 5.48 -19.94
N LEU A 15 0.13 4.57 -20.67
CA LEU A 15 0.35 3.14 -20.44
C LEU A 15 -0.12 2.17 -21.53
N PHE A 16 -1.27 2.45 -22.14
CA PHE A 16 -1.83 1.67 -23.24
C PHE A 16 -2.24 2.66 -24.34
N ASP A 17 -2.16 2.24 -25.60
CA ASP A 17 -2.57 3.08 -26.75
C ASP A 17 -4.03 3.56 -26.65
N PHE A 18 -4.82 2.91 -25.80
CA PHE A 18 -6.23 3.17 -25.51
C PHE A 18 -6.48 4.36 -24.55
N TRP A 19 -5.48 4.79 -23.76
CA TRP A 19 -5.66 5.87 -22.78
C TRP A 19 -5.01 7.16 -23.30
N LYS A 20 -5.60 7.72 -24.37
CA LYS A 20 -5.19 9.03 -24.91
C LYS A 20 -5.97 10.16 -24.23
N THR A 21 -5.23 11.14 -23.73
CA THR A 21 -5.77 12.37 -23.16
C THR A 21 -5.80 13.45 -24.23
N ASP A 22 -6.89 13.50 -25.01
CA ASP A 22 -7.08 14.53 -26.05
C ASP A 22 -7.72 15.82 -25.51
N SER A 23 -8.22 15.82 -24.28
CA SER A 23 -8.97 16.91 -23.66
C SER A 23 -8.52 17.20 -22.23
N TRP A 24 -8.73 18.43 -21.75
CA TRP A 24 -8.45 18.82 -20.35
C TRP A 24 -9.14 17.91 -19.32
N LEU A 25 -10.39 17.51 -19.59
CA LEU A 25 -11.14 16.62 -18.71
C LEU A 25 -10.48 15.25 -18.58
N SER A 26 -10.04 14.65 -19.69
CA SER A 26 -9.41 13.33 -19.65
C SER A 26 -8.06 13.39 -18.93
N TYR A 27 -7.32 14.49 -19.06
CA TYR A 27 -6.09 14.70 -18.30
C TYR A 27 -6.33 14.78 -16.79
N ILE A 28 -7.31 15.57 -16.34
CA ILE A 28 -7.69 15.62 -14.91
C ILE A 28 -8.13 14.24 -14.42
N LEU A 29 -8.92 13.51 -15.22
CA LEU A 29 -9.36 12.15 -14.89
C LEU A 29 -8.16 11.19 -14.73
N THR A 30 -7.15 11.32 -15.59
CA THR A 30 -5.89 10.56 -15.47
C THR A 30 -5.12 10.95 -14.22
N LEU A 31 -5.02 12.24 -13.86
CA LEU A 31 -4.36 12.66 -12.62
C LEU A 31 -5.07 12.08 -11.39
N ILE A 32 -6.40 12.15 -11.35
CA ILE A 32 -7.21 11.55 -10.28
C ILE A 32 -6.99 10.04 -10.23
N ALA A 33 -7.01 9.36 -11.38
CA ALA A 33 -6.76 7.93 -11.44
C ALA A 33 -5.37 7.58 -10.90
N CYS A 34 -4.30 8.27 -11.31
CA CYS A 34 -2.94 8.06 -10.80
C CYS A 34 -2.85 8.30 -9.28
N PHE A 35 -3.52 9.34 -8.76
CA PHE A 35 -3.62 9.60 -7.33
C PHE A 35 -4.35 8.47 -6.59
N VAL A 36 -5.47 7.99 -7.11
CA VAL A 36 -6.23 6.88 -6.51
C VAL A 36 -5.43 5.57 -6.56
N PHE A 37 -4.78 5.25 -7.68
CA PHE A 37 -3.95 4.04 -7.81
C PHE A 37 -2.74 4.07 -6.85
N SER A 38 -2.11 5.22 -6.66
CA SER A 38 -1.01 5.37 -5.69
C SER A 38 -1.48 5.28 -4.24
N ALA A 39 -2.59 5.91 -3.88
CA ALA A 39 -3.18 5.74 -2.55
C ALA A 39 -3.61 4.27 -2.30
N PHE A 40 -4.18 3.62 -3.31
CA PHE A 40 -4.59 2.22 -3.24
C PHE A 40 -3.41 1.24 -3.15
N TYR A 41 -2.29 1.54 -3.81
CA TYR A 41 -1.03 0.79 -3.63
C TYR A 41 -0.61 0.79 -2.16
N GLN A 42 -0.62 1.95 -1.51
CA GLN A 42 -0.27 2.06 -0.10
C GLN A 42 -1.25 1.32 0.82
N TYR A 43 -2.55 1.36 0.50
CA TYR A 43 -3.58 0.60 1.20
C TYR A 43 -3.34 -0.92 1.15
N LEU A 44 -3.02 -1.45 -0.04
CA LEU A 44 -2.74 -2.88 -0.21
C LEU A 44 -1.47 -3.32 0.54
N GLU A 45 -0.43 -2.49 0.53
CA GLU A 45 0.79 -2.77 1.29
C GLU A 45 0.49 -2.83 2.80
N ASN A 46 -0.31 -1.91 3.35
CA ASN A 46 -0.74 -1.96 4.75
C ASN A 46 -1.50 -3.26 5.08
N ARG A 47 -2.47 -3.63 4.23
CA ARG A 47 -3.23 -4.89 4.41
C ARG A 47 -2.31 -6.11 4.41
N ARG A 48 -1.30 -6.14 3.53
CA ARG A 48 -0.33 -7.23 3.47
C ARG A 48 0.49 -7.35 4.75
N ILE A 49 0.92 -6.23 5.33
CA ILE A 49 1.65 -6.19 6.60
C ILE A 49 0.77 -6.75 7.73
N GLN A 50 -0.48 -6.33 7.81
CA GLN A 50 -1.45 -6.81 8.81
C GLN A 50 -1.73 -8.32 8.66
N PHE A 51 -1.85 -8.84 7.44
CA PHE A 51 -2.00 -10.28 7.24
C PHE A 51 -0.76 -11.08 7.69
N LYS A 52 0.45 -10.52 7.52
CA LYS A 52 1.69 -11.13 8.00
C LYS A 52 1.77 -11.11 9.53
N SER A 53 1.36 -10.03 10.19
CA SER A 53 1.32 -9.94 11.66
C SER A 53 0.29 -10.91 12.26
N LEU A 54 -0.91 -11.02 11.69
CA LEU A 54 -1.93 -12.00 12.13
C LEU A 54 -1.46 -13.45 11.97
N SER A 55 -0.70 -13.73 10.91
CA SER A 55 -0.08 -15.04 10.69
C SER A 55 1.09 -15.28 11.63
N SER A 56 1.80 -14.23 12.05
CA SER A 56 2.96 -14.30 12.96
C SER A 56 2.57 -14.29 14.43
N SER A 57 1.42 -13.70 14.80
CA SER A 57 0.85 -13.74 16.16
C SER A 57 0.42 -15.15 16.57
N ARG A 58 0.10 -16.02 15.59
CA ARG A 58 -0.05 -17.48 15.83
C ARG A 58 1.27 -18.24 16.00
N ARG A 59 2.41 -17.56 15.89
CA ARG A 59 3.75 -18.14 16.00
C ARG A 59 4.50 -17.53 17.19
N ALA A 60 3.80 -17.28 18.30
CA ALA A 60 4.46 -17.05 19.58
C ALA A 60 5.31 -18.30 19.92
N PRO A 61 6.63 -18.17 20.16
CA PRO A 61 7.45 -19.29 20.56
C PRO A 61 6.97 -19.82 21.92
N PRO A 62 6.94 -21.15 22.14
CA PRO A 62 6.50 -21.71 23.41
C PRO A 62 7.43 -21.26 24.55
N PRO A 63 6.90 -20.86 25.72
CA PRO A 63 7.71 -20.59 26.90
C PRO A 63 8.43 -21.87 27.35
N PRO A 64 9.64 -21.77 27.93
CA PRO A 64 10.37 -22.94 28.36
C PRO A 64 9.75 -23.57 29.61
N ARG A 65 9.30 -24.81 29.43
CA ARG A 65 9.25 -25.95 30.39
C ARG A 65 8.20 -25.93 31.51
N SER A 66 7.60 -27.13 31.67
CA SER A 66 7.20 -27.85 32.90
C SER A 66 5.71 -28.14 33.04
N SER A 67 5.42 -29.45 33.09
CA SER A 67 4.25 -30.14 33.69
C SER A 67 2.83 -29.87 33.17
N SER A 68 2.31 -30.93 32.53
CA SER A 68 1.03 -31.57 32.87
C SER A 68 -0.25 -30.74 32.77
N GLY A 69 -0.88 -30.81 31.59
CA GLY A 69 -2.25 -30.36 31.38
C GLY A 69 -2.62 -30.54 29.92
N VAL A 70 -3.31 -31.64 29.61
CA VAL A 70 -3.84 -31.95 28.28
C VAL A 70 -4.71 -30.78 27.82
N SER A 71 -4.21 -30.03 26.84
CA SER A 71 -5.00 -29.14 26.01
C SER A 71 -4.42 -29.26 24.61
N ALA A 72 -4.83 -30.34 23.92
CA ALA A 72 -4.53 -30.52 22.52
C ALA A 72 -5.02 -29.27 21.77
N PRO A 73 -4.16 -28.52 21.06
CA PRO A 73 -4.63 -27.45 20.21
C PRO A 73 -5.46 -28.09 19.11
N LEU A 74 -6.77 -27.89 19.19
CA LEU A 74 -7.73 -28.35 18.21
C LEU A 74 -7.22 -27.96 16.82
N ILE A 75 -6.99 -28.98 16.00
CA ILE A 75 -6.55 -28.91 14.61
C ILE A 75 -7.32 -27.79 13.91
N PRO A 76 -6.70 -26.66 13.54
CA PRO A 76 -7.40 -25.63 12.80
C PRO A 76 -7.68 -26.21 11.41
N LYS A 77 -8.97 -26.32 11.07
CA LYS A 77 -9.50 -26.80 9.78
C LYS A 77 -8.56 -26.38 8.64
N SER A 78 -7.94 -27.38 8.01
CA SER A 78 -6.90 -27.24 6.99
C SER A 78 -7.36 -26.45 5.75
N GLY A 79 -8.67 -26.45 5.44
CA GLY A 79 -9.24 -25.80 4.25
C GLY A 79 -9.05 -24.28 4.19
N THR A 80 -9.16 -23.56 5.31
CA THR A 80 -9.07 -22.09 5.33
C THR A 80 -7.63 -21.59 5.21
N ARG A 81 -6.63 -22.44 5.54
CA ARG A 81 -5.21 -22.10 5.41
C ARG A 81 -4.78 -21.98 3.94
N SER A 82 -5.35 -22.80 3.05
CA SER A 82 -5.07 -22.72 1.61
C SER A 82 -5.64 -21.44 0.99
N ALA A 83 -6.91 -21.11 1.29
CA ALA A 83 -7.56 -19.89 0.80
C ALA A 83 -6.86 -18.61 1.29
N ALA A 84 -6.45 -18.56 2.56
CA ALA A 84 -5.70 -17.43 3.11
C ALA A 84 -4.31 -17.29 2.47
N LYS A 85 -3.64 -18.41 2.14
CA LYS A 85 -2.37 -18.41 1.41
C LYS A 85 -2.55 -17.91 -0.02
N ALA A 86 -3.56 -18.42 -0.73
CA ALA A 86 -3.89 -17.97 -2.09
C ALA A 86 -4.23 -16.47 -2.11
N ALA A 87 -5.05 -15.99 -1.17
CA ALA A 87 -5.38 -14.57 -1.04
C ALA A 87 -4.12 -13.71 -0.79
N SER A 88 -3.19 -14.15 0.06
CA SER A 88 -1.94 -13.41 0.30
C SER A 88 -1.04 -13.31 -0.92
N VAL A 89 -0.98 -14.38 -1.74
CA VAL A 89 -0.22 -14.39 -3.01
C VAL A 89 -0.89 -13.49 -4.05
N LEU A 90 -2.21 -13.56 -4.14
CA LEU A 90 -2.99 -12.69 -5.04
C LEU A 90 -2.80 -11.21 -4.67
N LEU A 91 -2.93 -10.86 -3.39
CA LEU A 91 -2.71 -9.49 -2.91
C LEU A 91 -1.29 -9.00 -3.20
N PHE A 92 -0.29 -9.87 -3.05
CA PHE A 92 1.08 -9.54 -3.46
C PHE A 92 1.20 -9.28 -4.97
N GLY A 93 0.60 -10.14 -5.79
CA GLY A 93 0.58 -9.98 -7.24
C GLY A 93 -0.08 -8.68 -7.68
N VAL A 94 -1.25 -8.35 -7.10
CA VAL A 94 -1.97 -7.10 -7.38
C VAL A 94 -1.15 -5.87 -6.95
N ASN A 95 -0.55 -5.90 -5.76
CA ASN A 95 0.27 -4.80 -5.28
C ASN A 95 1.51 -4.58 -6.16
N ALA A 96 2.21 -5.67 -6.53
CA ALA A 96 3.34 -5.60 -7.45
C ALA A 96 2.93 -5.05 -8.82
N ALA A 97 1.81 -5.52 -9.37
CA ALA A 97 1.29 -5.03 -10.63
C ALA A 97 1.04 -3.51 -10.59
N ILE A 98 0.35 -3.00 -9.57
CA ILE A 98 0.09 -1.56 -9.42
C ILE A 98 1.41 -0.78 -9.28
N GLY A 99 2.37 -1.28 -8.49
CA GLY A 99 3.68 -0.64 -8.34
C GLY A 99 4.41 -0.50 -9.67
N TYR A 100 4.41 -1.55 -10.51
CA TYR A 100 4.99 -1.48 -11.86
C TYR A 100 4.20 -0.54 -12.79
N LEU A 101 2.87 -0.49 -12.71
CA LEU A 101 2.07 0.46 -13.49
C LEU A 101 2.38 1.91 -13.10
N LEU A 102 2.51 2.21 -11.80
CA LEU A 102 2.90 3.54 -11.31
C LEU A 102 4.31 3.92 -11.74
N MET A 103 5.25 2.98 -11.73
CA MET A 103 6.61 3.19 -12.22
C MET A 103 6.64 3.50 -13.71
N LEU A 104 5.87 2.76 -14.51
CA LEU A 104 5.74 3.01 -15.94
C LEU A 104 5.07 4.38 -16.20
N ALA A 105 4.05 4.74 -15.41
CA ALA A 105 3.41 6.04 -15.48
C ALA A 105 4.38 7.19 -15.12
N ALA A 106 5.25 7.00 -14.13
CA ALA A 106 6.29 7.97 -13.77
C ALA A 106 7.34 8.14 -14.89
N MET A 107 7.66 7.06 -15.62
CA MET A 107 8.52 7.10 -16.80
C MET A 107 7.92 7.86 -17.99
N SER A 108 6.65 8.29 -17.92
CA SER A 108 6.05 9.14 -18.95
C SER A 108 6.61 10.57 -18.98
N PHE A 109 7.46 10.96 -18.01
CA PHE A 109 8.05 12.31 -17.86
C PHE A 109 7.02 13.46 -17.83
N ASN A 110 5.75 13.16 -17.55
CA ASN A 110 4.72 14.17 -17.37
C ASN A 110 4.78 14.72 -15.94
N GLY A 111 5.01 16.04 -15.81
CA GLY A 111 5.16 16.68 -14.50
C GLY A 111 3.92 16.51 -13.60
N GLY A 112 2.72 16.70 -14.14
CA GLY A 112 1.48 16.59 -13.36
C GLY A 112 1.21 15.17 -12.88
N VAL A 113 1.48 14.17 -13.72
CA VAL A 113 1.31 12.74 -13.38
C VAL A 113 2.29 12.34 -12.30
N PHE A 114 3.56 12.75 -12.44
CA PHE A 114 4.58 12.50 -11.43
C PHE A 114 4.18 13.10 -10.08
N ILE A 115 3.74 14.37 -10.07
CA ILE A 115 3.26 15.04 -8.85
C ILE A 115 2.05 14.30 -8.27
N ALA A 116 1.07 13.91 -9.08
CA ALA A 116 -0.12 13.20 -8.62
C ALA A 116 0.23 11.85 -7.96
N ILE A 117 1.20 11.11 -8.53
CA ILE A 117 1.70 9.86 -7.95
C ILE A 117 2.41 10.12 -6.62
N VAL A 118 3.32 11.10 -6.55
CA VAL A 118 4.03 11.44 -5.31
C VAL A 118 3.05 11.86 -4.22
N VAL A 119 2.15 12.79 -4.52
CA VAL A 119 1.14 13.27 -3.57
C VAL A 119 0.20 12.14 -3.14
N GLY A 120 -0.21 11.26 -4.05
CA GLY A 120 -1.05 10.11 -3.71
C GLY A 120 -0.35 9.05 -2.86
N LEU A 121 0.95 8.78 -3.10
CA LEU A 121 1.75 7.92 -2.22
C LEU A 121 1.92 8.54 -0.84
N THR A 122 2.21 9.84 -0.75
CA THR A 122 2.35 10.55 0.53
C THR A 122 1.03 10.59 1.30
N ALA A 123 -0.07 10.94 0.64
CA ALA A 123 -1.39 10.98 1.25
C ALA A 123 -1.86 9.59 1.66
N GLY A 124 -1.67 8.57 0.82
CA GLY A 124 -1.97 7.18 1.15
C GLY A 124 -1.13 6.69 2.35
N TYR A 125 0.14 7.06 2.39
CA TYR A 125 1.00 6.74 3.52
C TYR A 125 0.49 7.39 4.81
N ALA A 126 0.18 8.68 4.78
CA ALA A 126 -0.38 9.38 5.94
C ALA A 126 -1.70 8.73 6.39
N VAL A 127 -2.71 8.62 5.52
CA VAL A 127 -4.04 8.12 5.89
C VAL A 127 -3.99 6.69 6.44
N PHE A 128 -3.21 5.79 5.84
CA PHE A 128 -3.23 4.37 6.23
C PHE A 128 -2.19 3.97 7.27
N ARG A 129 -1.19 4.81 7.55
CA ARG A 129 -0.14 4.52 8.54
C ARG A 129 -0.14 5.46 9.74
N SER A 130 -0.88 6.58 9.69
CA SER A 130 -1.10 7.44 10.87
C SER A 130 -1.96 6.78 11.98
N ASP A 131 -2.64 5.66 11.70
CA ASP A 131 -3.38 4.89 12.71
C ASP A 131 -2.44 4.16 13.71
N ASP A 132 -1.17 3.95 13.35
CA ASP A 132 -0.13 3.39 14.24
C ASP A 132 0.71 4.48 14.95
N GLY A 133 0.37 5.76 14.78
CA GLY A 133 1.23 6.89 15.18
C GLY A 133 0.51 8.09 15.82
N GLY A 134 -0.68 7.88 16.38
CA GLY A 134 -1.43 8.90 17.12
C GLY A 134 -1.03 9.03 18.60
N ALA A 135 0.26 9.06 18.93
CA ALA A 135 0.69 9.15 20.33
C ALA A 135 1.97 9.98 20.60
N ASP A 136 2.46 10.80 19.66
CA ASP A 136 3.61 11.71 19.92
C ASP A 136 3.35 13.14 19.43
N THR A 137 2.14 13.65 19.64
CA THR A 137 2.04 15.02 20.16
C THR A 137 1.88 14.85 21.67
N ALA A 138 2.98 14.41 22.28
CA ALA A 138 3.17 14.54 23.70
C ALA A 138 2.88 16.00 24.02
N THR A 139 1.78 16.22 24.72
CA THR A 139 1.69 17.26 25.73
C THR A 139 3.07 17.34 26.37
N ASP A 140 3.74 18.48 26.22
CA ASP A 140 4.78 18.89 27.14
C ASP A 140 4.11 18.96 28.53
N ASP A 141 3.99 17.82 29.21
CA ASP A 141 3.69 17.73 30.63
C ASP A 141 5.03 17.78 31.36
N PRO A 142 5.45 18.94 31.88
CA PRO A 142 6.68 19.05 32.65
C PRO A 142 6.55 18.28 33.97
N CYS A 143 7.35 17.21 34.08
CA CYS A 143 7.86 16.57 35.30
C CYS A 143 6.86 16.03 36.35
N PRO A 144 6.94 14.73 36.70
CA PRO A 144 6.54 14.24 38.01
C PRO A 144 7.79 14.15 38.92
N CYS A 145 7.99 15.15 39.76
CA CYS A 145 8.77 15.02 40.99
C CYS A 145 7.86 15.43 42.15
N ALA A 146 7.21 14.46 42.79
CA ALA A 146 6.62 14.57 44.12
C ALA A 146 6.48 13.17 44.72
#